data_AF-A0A2E0ANW2-F1
#
_entry.id   AF-A0A2E0ANW2-F1
#
_cell.length_a   1.000
_cell.length_b   1.000
_cell.length_c   1.000
_cell.angle_alpha   90.00
_cell.angle_beta   90.00
_cell.angle_gamma   90.00
#
_symmetry.space_group_name_H-M   'P 1'
#
loop_
_entity.id
_entity.type
_entity.pdbx_description
1 polymer ?
#
loop_
_entity_poly.entity_id
_entity_poly.type
_entity_poly.pdbx_seq_one_letter_code
_entity_poly.pdbx_strand_id
1 'polypeptide(L)'
;MPLLALSPPPPPTLLCTINTVQSEWSPQPIASVRILKGMQFNIHPGPPFKVDPTYVIDSRLTLIAREQEPAKFIQIGKDWVYRWSFQASLGPVASEPLHLVPTRDARAEVKGELTLITPNRFRLSNITMVVPVEGGAPLTRLNEKATGDCHEQH
;
A
#
# COMPACT_ATOMS: atom_id res chain seq x y z
N MET A 1 47.99 -15.23 1.27
CA MET A 1 47.13 -14.50 0.31
C MET A 1 45.71 -14.56 0.85
N PRO A 2 45.09 -13.45 1.29
CA PRO A 2 43.71 -13.47 1.74
C PRO A 2 42.80 -13.51 0.49
N LEU A 3 41.86 -14.46 0.45
CA LEU A 3 40.78 -14.46 -0.54
C LEU A 3 39.87 -13.26 -0.22
N LEU A 4 39.85 -12.26 -1.10
CA LEU A 4 38.81 -11.24 -1.11
C LEU A 4 37.50 -11.96 -1.44
N ALA A 5 36.62 -12.12 -0.44
CA ALA A 5 35.26 -12.57 -0.67
C ALA A 5 34.56 -11.49 -1.52
N LEU A 6 34.25 -11.79 -2.78
CA LEU A 6 33.35 -10.96 -3.56
C LEU A 6 31.98 -11.00 -2.88
N SER A 7 31.49 -9.83 -2.45
CA SER A 7 30.10 -9.70 -2.05
C SER A 7 29.20 -10.10 -3.24
N PRO A 8 28.14 -10.89 -3.02
CA PRO A 8 27.19 -11.22 -4.08
C PRO A 8 26.62 -9.94 -4.70
N PRO A 9 26.32 -9.94 -6.02
CA PRO A 9 25.74 -8.79 -6.67
C PRO A 9 24.39 -8.43 -6.02
N PRO A 10 24.05 -7.13 -5.92
CA PRO A 10 22.75 -6.72 -5.40
C PRO A 10 21.64 -7.32 -6.28
N PRO A 11 20.51 -7.72 -5.68
CA PRO A 11 19.43 -8.30 -6.45
C PRO A 11 18.85 -7.26 -7.42
N PRO A 12 18.41 -7.68 -8.62
CA PRO A 12 17.96 -6.78 -9.67
C PRO A 12 16.72 -6.01 -9.24
N THR A 13 16.57 -4.79 -9.78
CA THR A 13 15.34 -4.01 -9.60
C THR A 13 14.23 -4.63 -10.45
N LEU A 14 13.02 -4.70 -9.90
CA LEU A 14 11.85 -5.24 -10.58
C LEU A 14 10.90 -4.12 -10.97
N LEU A 15 10.57 -3.99 -12.25
CA LEU A 15 9.48 -3.13 -12.73
C LEU A 15 8.18 -3.93 -12.74
N CYS A 16 7.23 -3.54 -11.89
CA CYS A 16 5.95 -4.19 -11.71
C CYS A 16 4.82 -3.35 -12.34
N THR A 17 3.90 -3.99 -13.06
CA THR A 17 2.73 -3.36 -13.67
C THR A 17 1.45 -3.90 -13.04
N ILE A 18 0.57 -3.03 -12.57
CA ILE A 18 -0.73 -3.40 -11.99
C ILE A 18 -1.72 -3.75 -13.10
N ASN A 19 -2.09 -5.02 -13.20
CA ASN A 19 -3.01 -5.52 -14.22
C ASN A 19 -4.46 -5.48 -13.75
N THR A 20 -4.70 -5.89 -12.51
CA THR A 20 -6.05 -5.96 -11.93
C THR A 20 -6.11 -5.21 -10.62
N VAL A 21 -7.26 -4.58 -10.37
CA VAL A 21 -7.56 -3.87 -9.13
C VAL A 21 -9.01 -4.18 -8.78
N GLN A 22 -9.23 -4.59 -7.55
CA GLN A 22 -10.55 -4.75 -6.94
C GLN A 22 -10.61 -3.83 -5.74
N SER A 23 -11.69 -3.04 -5.66
CA SER A 23 -11.92 -2.11 -4.56
C SER A 23 -13.33 -2.33 -4.04
N GLU A 24 -13.46 -2.66 -2.76
CA GLU A 24 -14.73 -2.89 -2.08
C GLU A 24 -14.88 -1.92 -0.92
N TRP A 25 -15.93 -1.12 -0.97
CA TRP A 25 -16.29 -0.17 0.06
C TRP A 25 -17.39 -0.74 0.95
N SER A 26 -17.32 -0.48 2.25
CA SER A 26 -18.37 -0.86 3.19
C SER A 26 -18.38 0.08 4.41
N PRO A 27 -19.53 0.63 4.82
CA PRO A 27 -20.86 0.47 4.22
C PRO A 27 -21.06 1.33 2.96
N GLN A 28 -20.27 2.39 2.77
CA GLN A 28 -20.44 3.31 1.64
C GLN A 28 -19.09 3.87 1.16
N PRO A 29 -18.97 4.23 -0.12
CA PRO A 29 -17.76 4.84 -0.65
C PRO A 29 -17.58 6.27 -0.15
N ILE A 30 -16.33 6.68 0.06
CA ILE A 30 -15.96 8.10 0.16
C ILE A 30 -15.52 8.57 -1.23
N ALA A 31 -15.95 9.76 -1.64
CA ALA A 31 -15.59 10.34 -2.94
C ALA A 31 -14.06 10.53 -3.04
N SER A 32 -13.52 10.38 -4.26
CA SER A 32 -12.10 10.62 -4.61
C SER A 32 -11.11 9.49 -4.32
N VAL A 33 -11.33 8.32 -4.91
CA VAL A 33 -10.34 7.23 -4.93
C VAL A 33 -9.62 7.24 -6.30
N ARG A 34 -8.28 7.19 -6.34
CA ARG A 34 -7.43 7.25 -7.57
C ARG A 34 -7.75 6.13 -8.60
N ILE A 35 -6.98 5.81 -9.63
CA ILE A 35 -7.09 4.51 -10.33
C ILE A 35 -5.70 3.88 -10.28
N LEU A 36 -5.58 2.65 -9.77
CA LEU A 36 -4.28 1.94 -9.71
C LEU A 36 -4.02 1.06 -10.94
N LYS A 37 -5.06 0.73 -11.71
CA LYS A 37 -4.92 -0.18 -12.86
C LYS A 37 -4.05 0.46 -13.94
N GLY A 38 -3.06 -0.29 -14.43
CA GLY A 38 -2.10 0.16 -15.44
C GLY A 38 -0.92 0.96 -14.88
N MET A 39 -0.90 1.26 -13.58
CA MET A 39 0.25 1.94 -12.97
C MET A 39 1.45 1.00 -12.84
N GLN A 40 2.63 1.59 -12.89
CA GLN A 40 3.89 0.89 -12.75
C GLN A 40 4.65 1.35 -11.50
N PHE A 41 5.42 0.45 -10.92
CA PHE A 41 6.29 0.73 -9.79
C PHE A 41 7.50 -0.19 -9.78
N ASN A 42 8.60 0.32 -9.22
CA ASN A 42 9.84 -0.38 -9.02
C ASN A 42 9.86 -1.01 -7.64
N ILE A 43 10.41 -2.22 -7.55
CA ILE A 43 10.80 -2.84 -6.30
C ILE A 43 12.32 -3.02 -6.31
N HIS A 44 12.96 -2.51 -5.27
CA HIS A 44 14.37 -2.73 -4.99
C HIS A 44 14.45 -3.76 -3.84
N PRO A 45 14.70 -5.05 -4.15
CA PRO A 45 14.65 -6.13 -3.15
C PRO A 45 15.87 -6.18 -2.22
N GLY A 46 16.96 -5.45 -2.52
CA GLY A 46 18.14 -5.37 -1.66
C GLY A 46 17.87 -4.61 -0.37
N PRO A 47 18.70 -4.76 0.68
CA PRO A 47 18.60 -3.91 1.86
C PRO A 47 19.07 -2.48 1.53
N PRO A 48 18.27 -1.42 1.78
CA PRO A 48 16.89 -1.45 2.29
C PRO A 48 15.88 -1.76 1.20
N PHE A 49 14.89 -2.61 1.51
CA PHE A 49 13.79 -2.88 0.58
C PHE A 49 13.05 -1.58 0.30
N LYS A 50 12.84 -1.26 -0.98
CA LYS A 50 12.19 -0.02 -1.38
C LYS A 50 11.17 -0.27 -2.49
N VAL A 51 10.02 0.41 -2.39
CA VAL A 51 9.02 0.54 -3.45
C VAL A 51 9.07 1.98 -3.97
N ASP A 52 9.09 2.15 -5.29
CA ASP A 52 9.09 3.47 -5.92
C ASP A 52 8.13 3.52 -7.11
N PRO A 53 7.15 4.42 -7.15
CA PRO A 53 6.83 5.41 -6.12
C PRO A 53 6.06 4.80 -4.94
N THR A 54 6.32 5.31 -3.73
CA THR A 54 5.68 4.86 -2.48
C THR A 54 4.16 4.97 -2.51
N TYR A 55 3.59 5.86 -3.32
CA TYR A 55 2.12 6.03 -3.35
C TYR A 55 1.36 4.79 -3.85
N VAL A 56 2.03 3.79 -4.43
CA VAL A 56 1.41 2.50 -4.79
C VAL A 56 1.09 1.65 -3.55
N ILE A 57 1.86 1.82 -2.49
CA ILE A 57 1.58 1.25 -1.17
C ILE A 57 0.76 2.20 -0.30
N ASP A 58 0.85 3.51 -0.54
CA ASP A 58 0.02 4.47 0.19
C ASP A 58 -1.47 4.29 -0.16
N SER A 59 -2.33 4.46 0.85
CA SER A 59 -3.78 4.54 0.62
C SER A 59 -4.10 5.69 -0.32
N ARG A 60 -4.98 5.43 -1.27
CA ARG A 60 -5.46 6.41 -2.25
C ARG A 60 -6.28 7.54 -1.63
N LEU A 61 -6.53 7.51 -0.32
CA LEU A 61 -7.34 8.48 0.41
C LEU A 61 -6.56 9.71 0.89
N THR A 62 -5.23 9.73 0.80
CA THR A 62 -4.43 10.85 1.30
C THR A 62 -3.08 10.99 0.59
N LEU A 63 -2.59 12.22 0.48
CA LEU A 63 -1.22 12.54 0.08
C LEU A 63 -0.29 12.72 1.29
N ILE A 64 -0.85 12.80 2.51
CA ILE A 64 -0.13 13.12 3.74
C ILE A 64 -0.32 11.98 4.73
N ALA A 65 0.56 10.98 4.64
CA ALA A 65 0.68 9.92 5.61
C ALA A 65 1.70 10.28 6.69
N ARG A 66 1.38 9.97 7.94
CA ARG A 66 2.36 9.84 9.02
C ARG A 66 2.59 8.35 9.24
N GLU A 67 3.78 7.89 8.89
CA GLU A 67 4.23 6.53 9.19
C GLU A 67 4.10 6.27 10.70
N GLN A 68 3.41 5.19 11.06
CA GLN A 68 3.23 4.81 12.46
C GLN A 68 4.24 3.75 12.88
N GLU A 69 4.58 2.86 11.95
CA GLU A 69 5.60 1.86 12.12
C GLU A 69 6.50 1.86 10.88
N PRO A 70 7.81 1.62 11.04
CA PRO A 70 8.67 1.35 9.91
C PRO A 70 8.14 0.11 9.19
N ALA A 71 8.06 0.18 7.86
CA ALA A 71 7.60 -0.94 7.07
C ALA A 71 8.50 -2.17 7.30
N LYS A 72 7.87 -3.34 7.40
CA LYS A 72 8.54 -4.61 7.73
C LYS A 72 8.70 -5.44 6.49
N PHE A 73 9.91 -5.95 6.30
CA PHE A 73 10.26 -6.84 5.21
C PHE A 73 10.59 -8.22 5.74
N ILE A 74 9.93 -9.24 5.20
CA ILE A 74 10.06 -10.63 5.63
C ILE A 74 10.15 -11.50 4.39
N GLN A 75 11.16 -12.36 4.33
CA GLN A 75 11.22 -13.43 3.34
C GLN A 75 10.54 -14.68 3.91
N ILE A 76 9.51 -15.18 3.22
CA ILE A 76 8.79 -16.39 3.60
C ILE A 76 8.98 -17.42 2.48
N GLY A 77 9.90 -18.36 2.69
CA GLY A 77 10.30 -19.30 1.65
C GLY A 77 10.92 -18.58 0.45
N LYS A 78 10.26 -18.66 -0.72
CA LYS A 78 10.68 -17.96 -1.94
C LYS A 78 9.94 -16.64 -2.18
N ASP A 79 8.95 -16.34 -1.36
CA ASP A 79 8.14 -15.14 -1.52
C ASP A 79 8.70 -14.03 -0.63
N TRP A 80 8.68 -12.81 -1.16
CA TRP A 80 9.06 -11.62 -0.40
C TRP A 80 7.81 -10.87 0.01
N VAL A 81 7.69 -10.62 1.31
CA VAL A 81 6.52 -9.98 1.89
C VAL A 81 6.94 -8.65 2.51
N TYR A 82 6.33 -7.58 2.03
CA TYR A 82 6.51 -6.25 2.54
C TYR A 82 5.21 -5.75 3.15
N ARG A 83 5.26 -5.31 4.41
CA ARG A 83 4.09 -4.87 5.19
C ARG A 83 4.26 -3.45 5.67
N TRP A 84 3.19 -2.68 5.60
CA TRP A 84 3.16 -1.30 6.10
C TRP A 84 1.90 -1.04 6.93
N SER A 85 2.01 -0.07 7.82
CA SER A 85 0.90 0.46 8.61
C SER A 85 1.14 1.93 8.90
N PHE A 86 0.17 2.78 8.56
CA PHE A 86 0.28 4.22 8.81
C PHE A 86 -1.09 4.86 9.04
N GLN A 87 -1.06 6.10 9.53
CA GLN A 87 -2.24 6.94 9.67
C GLN A 87 -2.11 8.19 8.84
N ALA A 88 -3.23 8.68 8.34
CA ALA A 88 -3.26 9.92 7.60
C ALA A 88 -4.48 10.74 7.97
N SER A 89 -4.29 12.04 8.17
CA SER A 89 -5.42 12.94 8.38
C SER A 89 -6.19 13.08 7.08
N LEU A 90 -7.52 12.96 7.16
CA LEU A 90 -8.43 13.25 6.06
C LEU A 90 -9.12 14.61 6.23
N GLY A 91 -9.05 15.20 7.43
CA GLY A 91 -9.84 16.37 7.78
C GLY A 91 -11.34 16.04 7.86
N PRO A 92 -12.23 17.01 7.59
CA PRO A 92 -13.67 16.82 7.71
C PRO A 92 -14.19 15.84 6.64
N VAL A 93 -14.81 14.74 7.07
CA VAL A 93 -15.47 13.77 6.19
C VAL A 93 -16.98 13.79 6.45
N ALA A 94 -17.76 13.93 5.39
CA ALA A 94 -19.22 13.80 5.46
C ALA A 94 -19.57 12.31 5.66
N SER A 95 -20.38 12.03 6.69
CA SER A 95 -20.80 10.66 6.98
C SER A 95 -21.93 10.19 6.07
N GLU A 96 -22.66 11.09 5.39
CA GLU A 96 -23.70 10.74 4.40
C GLU A 96 -23.87 11.87 3.38
N PRO A 97 -24.12 11.59 2.09
CA PRO A 97 -24.30 12.62 1.06
C PRO A 97 -25.66 13.33 1.09
N LEU A 98 -26.67 12.80 1.81
CA LEU A 98 -28.07 13.23 1.69
C LEU A 98 -28.68 13.88 2.95
N HIS A 99 -27.95 13.91 4.07
CA HIS A 99 -28.44 14.49 5.31
C HIS A 99 -27.47 15.57 5.83
N LEU A 100 -28.02 16.60 6.47
CA LEU A 100 -27.33 17.68 7.19
C LEU A 100 -26.56 17.13 8.43
N VAL A 101 -25.80 16.07 8.24
CA VAL A 101 -24.97 15.47 9.29
C VAL A 101 -23.70 16.31 9.37
N PRO A 102 -23.31 16.79 10.56
CA PRO A 102 -22.08 17.56 10.72
C PRO A 102 -20.89 16.71 10.26
N THR A 103 -20.07 17.30 9.39
CA THR A 103 -18.77 16.73 9.00
C THR A 103 -17.94 16.51 10.24
N ARG A 104 -17.34 15.33 10.37
CA ARG A 104 -16.45 15.01 11.49
C ARG A 104 -15.04 14.90 10.98
N ASP A 105 -14.09 15.41 11.76
CA ASP A 105 -12.69 15.17 11.47
C ASP A 105 -12.41 13.68 11.55
N ALA A 106 -11.79 13.17 10.50
CA ALA A 106 -11.49 11.76 10.34
C ALA A 106 -10.03 11.55 9.97
N ARG A 107 -9.57 10.34 10.24
CA ARG A 107 -8.28 9.83 9.78
C ARG A 107 -8.46 8.51 9.06
N ALA A 108 -7.57 8.25 8.11
CA ALA A 108 -7.40 6.95 7.51
C ALA A 108 -6.39 6.15 8.34
N GLU A 109 -6.77 4.95 8.75
CA GLU A 109 -5.88 3.91 9.25
C GLU A 109 -5.63 2.91 8.13
N VAL A 110 -4.38 2.81 7.68
CA VAL A 110 -3.99 2.07 6.49
C VAL A 110 -3.10 0.91 6.89
N LYS A 111 -3.44 -0.29 6.42
CA LYS A 111 -2.61 -1.48 6.57
C LYS A 111 -2.53 -2.19 5.25
N GLY A 112 -1.33 -2.59 4.85
CA GLY A 112 -1.18 -3.31 3.60
C GLY A 112 -0.02 -4.28 3.57
N GLU A 113 -0.07 -5.10 2.53
CA GLU A 113 0.91 -6.12 2.23
C GLU A 113 1.15 -6.18 0.72
N LEU A 114 2.42 -6.25 0.34
CA LEU A 114 2.89 -6.53 -1.01
C LEU A 114 3.65 -7.86 -0.95
N THR A 115 3.13 -8.86 -1.62
CA THR A 115 3.79 -10.15 -1.79
C THR A 115 4.35 -10.24 -3.21
N LEU A 116 5.68 -10.33 -3.33
CA LEU A 116 6.31 -10.77 -4.57
C LEU A 116 6.31 -12.29 -4.60
N ILE A 117 5.57 -12.83 -5.56
CA ILE A 117 5.45 -14.25 -5.84
C ILE A 117 6.44 -14.56 -6.93
N THR A 118 7.46 -15.33 -6.57
CA THR A 118 8.64 -15.48 -7.41
C THR A 118 8.33 -16.11 -8.77
N PRO A 119 8.98 -15.63 -9.85
CA PRO A 119 9.84 -14.44 -9.93
C PRO A 119 9.12 -13.19 -10.47
N ASN A 120 7.90 -13.31 -11.00
CA ASN A 120 7.37 -12.30 -11.93
C ASN A 120 5.95 -11.85 -11.60
N ARG A 121 5.41 -12.16 -10.43
CA ARG A 121 4.05 -11.73 -10.07
C ARG A 121 4.04 -11.08 -8.72
N PHE A 122 3.07 -10.21 -8.51
CA PHE A 122 2.80 -9.68 -7.18
C PHE A 122 1.33 -9.75 -6.83
N ARG A 123 1.07 -9.76 -5.53
CA ARG A 123 -0.23 -9.45 -4.94
C ARG A 123 -0.05 -8.30 -3.99
N LEU A 124 -0.92 -7.31 -4.12
CA LEU A 124 -1.06 -6.18 -3.22
C LEU A 124 -2.40 -6.31 -2.50
N SER A 125 -2.41 -6.16 -1.19
CA SER A 125 -3.63 -6.01 -0.41
C SER A 125 -3.50 -4.76 0.44
N ASN A 126 -4.51 -3.90 0.41
CA ASN A 126 -4.58 -2.71 1.24
C ASN A 126 -5.95 -2.64 1.92
N ILE A 127 -5.96 -2.37 3.22
CA ILE A 127 -7.17 -2.12 3.98
C ILE A 127 -7.03 -0.72 4.55
N THR A 128 -7.95 0.16 4.15
CA THR A 128 -8.08 1.49 4.73
C THR A 128 -9.36 1.56 5.53
N MET A 129 -9.27 1.90 6.81
CA MET A 129 -10.41 2.22 7.66
C MET A 129 -10.45 3.73 7.87
N VAL A 130 -11.61 4.34 7.68
CA VAL A 130 -11.81 5.75 8.00
C VAL A 130 -12.49 5.82 9.36
N VAL A 131 -11.82 6.42 10.32
CA VAL A 131 -12.28 6.50 11.71
C VAL A 131 -12.41 7.96 12.15
N PRO A 132 -13.42 8.30 12.98
CA PRO A 132 -13.50 9.63 13.59
C PRO A 132 -12.29 9.88 14.50
N VAL A 133 -11.76 11.09 14.50
CA VAL A 133 -10.63 11.47 15.38
C VAL A 133 -11.02 11.38 16.86
N GLU A 134 -12.28 11.72 17.18
CA GLU A 134 -12.83 11.66 18.55
C GLU A 134 -13.07 10.23 19.07
N GLY A 135 -12.80 9.22 18.23
CA GLY A 135 -13.06 7.82 18.54
C GLY A 135 -14.49 7.39 18.17
N GLY A 136 -14.68 6.07 18.04
CA GLY A 136 -15.95 5.48 17.64
C GLY A 136 -15.79 4.38 16.60
N ALA A 137 -16.91 3.89 16.08
CA ALA A 137 -16.91 2.92 15.00
C ALA A 137 -16.34 3.53 13.70
N PRO A 138 -15.66 2.75 12.84
CA PRO A 138 -15.24 3.21 11.53
C PRO A 138 -16.43 3.74 10.72
N LEU A 139 -16.26 4.91 10.11
CA LEU A 139 -17.23 5.52 9.19
C LEU A 139 -17.40 4.67 7.93
N THR A 140 -16.27 4.15 7.44
CA THR A 140 -16.23 3.23 6.31
C THR A 140 -14.90 2.50 6.26
N ARG A 141 -14.85 1.48 5.41
CA ARG A 141 -13.70 0.66 5.11
C ARG A 141 -13.60 0.47 3.60
N LEU A 142 -12.37 0.57 3.11
CA LEU A 142 -11.97 0.21 1.76
C LEU A 142 -11.06 -1.01 1.84
N ASN A 143 -11.45 -2.10 1.17
CA ASN A 143 -10.58 -3.24 0.91
C ASN A 143 -10.12 -3.18 -0.55
N GLU A 144 -8.81 -3.12 -0.76
CA GLU A 144 -8.21 -3.14 -2.09
C GLU A 144 -7.35 -4.38 -2.27
N LYS A 145 -7.49 -5.00 -3.43
CA LYS A 145 -6.60 -6.05 -3.90
C LYS A 145 -6.13 -5.69 -5.28
N ALA A 146 -4.83 -5.82 -5.53
CA ALA A 146 -4.27 -5.66 -6.85
C ALA A 146 -3.32 -6.81 -7.17
N THR A 147 -3.26 -7.18 -8.44
CA THR A 147 -2.30 -8.17 -8.95
C THR A 147 -1.67 -7.66 -10.22
N GLY A 148 -0.49 -8.18 -10.51
CA GLY A 148 0.20 -7.85 -11.72
C GLY A 148 1.49 -8.62 -11.88
N ASP A 149 2.23 -8.22 -12.90
CA ASP A 149 3.47 -8.87 -13.31
C ASP A 149 4.66 -7.96 -13.08
N CYS A 150 5.80 -8.56 -12.76
CA CYS A 150 7.09 -7.91 -12.56
C CYS A 150 8.11 -8.48 -13.55
N HIS A 151 9.04 -7.64 -13.98
CA HIS A 151 10.18 -8.05 -14.79
C HIS A 151 11.45 -7.35 -14.31
N GLU A 152 12.58 -8.04 -14.42
CA GLU A 152 13.88 -7.48 -14.07
C GLU A 152 14.24 -6.35 -15.02
N GLN A 153 14.64 -5.21 -14.46
CA GLN A 153 15.30 -4.14 -15.19
C GLN A 153 16.81 -4.38 -15.16
N HIS A 154 17.40 -4.53 -16.35
CA HIS A 154 18.83 -4.62 -16.57
C HIS A 154 19.43 -3.24 -16.86
#